data_AF-A0A455SWX1-F1
#
_entry.id   AF-A0A455SWX1-F1
#
_cell.length_a   1.000
_cell.length_b   1.000
_cell.length_c   1.000
_cell.angle_alpha   90.00
_cell.angle_beta   90.00
_cell.angle_gamma   90.00
#
_symmetry.space_group_name_H-M   'P 1'
#
loop_
_entity.id
_entity.type
_entity.pdbx_description
1 polymer ?
#
loop_
_entity_poly.entity_id
_entity_poly.type
_entity_poly.pdbx_seq_one_letter_code
_entity_poly.pdbx_strand_id
1 'polypeptide(L)'
;MEQPANALHTFRLGKTAYRRTTLLSLLMMVGLLLCAVLAVCGCVWLWGKYDHHFTLYLKWQDALIGLLGAISFIGFGGCILIARFLFALHNGYRKSVFTLYEHTLEARDLSPQNLLSIFWSLNAAFWCSVAALIGLLPAVLIGWTLKLSDPMLLVLATGGTILLSIAGLVVSIVSVVFIVIGVVGLVSFTQKLGAALHYELDNRAALRIDRSVLTIIYPGKQETMIDLRLLDPEDQCLLLALLRERWQSARKEWNPDLGEEIEQALHEAERKAIPV
;
A
#
# COMPACT_ATOMS: atom_id res chain seq x y z
N MET A 1 13.76 -24.41 32.40
CA MET A 1 12.51 -25.18 32.23
C MET A 1 12.47 -25.61 30.79
N GLU A 2 12.69 -26.89 30.51
CA GLU A 2 12.62 -27.44 29.14
C GLU A 2 11.15 -27.39 28.69
N GLN A 3 10.84 -26.53 27.73
CA GLN A 3 9.51 -26.50 27.10
C GLN A 3 9.49 -27.52 25.94
N PRO A 4 8.42 -28.31 25.77
CA PRO A 4 8.40 -29.39 24.80
C PRO A 4 8.48 -28.85 23.37
N ALA A 5 9.35 -29.45 22.55
CA ALA A 5 9.62 -29.08 21.15
C ALA A 5 8.38 -29.09 20.22
N ASN A 6 7.28 -29.71 20.66
CA ASN A 6 6.03 -29.85 19.90
C ASN A 6 4.94 -28.84 20.33
N ALA A 7 5.27 -27.82 21.12
CA ALA A 7 4.30 -26.80 21.51
C ALA A 7 4.01 -25.81 20.36
N LEU A 8 2.71 -25.55 20.14
CA LEU A 8 2.25 -24.45 19.29
C LEU A 8 2.54 -23.13 20.01
N HIS A 9 3.47 -22.34 19.47
CA HIS A 9 3.75 -21.00 19.98
C HIS A 9 3.08 -19.93 19.12
N THR A 10 2.26 -19.08 19.74
CA THR A 10 1.55 -17.98 19.06
C THR A 10 2.02 -16.64 19.61
N PHE A 11 2.47 -15.76 18.73
CA PHE A 11 2.87 -14.40 19.08
C PHE A 11 1.87 -13.40 18.52
N ARG A 12 1.49 -12.43 19.34
CA ARG A 12 0.45 -11.46 19.01
C ARG A 12 1.03 -10.08 18.80
N LEU A 13 0.25 -9.24 18.13
CA LEU A 13 0.60 -7.85 17.92
C LEU A 13 0.56 -7.11 19.26
N GLY A 14 1.64 -6.39 19.58
CA GLY A 14 1.74 -5.60 20.80
C GLY A 14 0.66 -4.53 20.87
N LYS A 15 0.10 -4.30 22.07
CA LYS A 15 -1.05 -3.41 22.26
C LYS A 15 -0.79 -1.98 21.78
N THR A 16 0.42 -1.47 22.04
CA THR A 16 0.83 -0.11 21.67
C THR A 16 0.97 0.04 20.17
N ALA A 17 1.60 -0.93 19.50
CA ALA A 17 1.74 -0.96 18.05
C ALA A 17 0.37 -1.07 17.36
N TYR A 18 -0.50 -1.97 17.85
CA TYR A 18 -1.88 -2.09 17.38
C TYR A 18 -2.63 -0.77 17.45
N ARG A 19 -2.63 -0.11 18.62
CA ARG A 19 -3.37 1.15 18.83
C ARG A 19 -2.84 2.27 17.93
N ARG A 20 -1.52 2.43 17.82
CA ARG A 20 -0.89 3.45 16.97
C ARG A 20 -1.24 3.24 15.50
N THR A 21 -1.06 2.03 14.97
CA THR A 21 -1.30 1.72 13.57
C THR A 21 -2.79 1.79 13.23
N THR A 22 -3.66 1.36 14.15
CA THR A 22 -5.12 1.49 14.00
C THR A 22 -5.53 2.96 13.93
N LEU A 23 -5.03 3.81 14.84
CA LEU A 23 -5.35 5.25 14.85
C LEU A 23 -4.93 5.93 13.55
N LEU A 24 -3.71 5.67 13.08
CA LEU A 24 -3.20 6.24 11.83
C LEU A 24 -4.04 5.80 10.62
N SER A 25 -4.39 4.51 10.56
CA SER A 25 -5.26 3.96 9.52
C SER A 25 -6.64 4.60 9.54
N LEU A 26 -7.25 4.76 10.71
CA LEU A 26 -8.55 5.39 10.85
C LEU A 26 -8.51 6.86 10.44
N LEU A 27 -7.47 7.62 10.83
CA LEU A 27 -7.31 9.01 10.43
C LEU A 27 -7.21 9.14 8.90
N MET A 28 -6.42 8.27 8.27
CA MET A 28 -6.29 8.23 6.81
C MET A 28 -7.62 7.85 6.13
N MET A 29 -8.35 6.87 6.68
CA MET A 29 -9.67 6.47 6.16
C MET A 29 -10.70 7.60 6.26
N VAL A 30 -10.76 8.30 7.40
CA VAL A 30 -11.67 9.45 7.59
C VAL A 30 -11.30 10.58 6.63
N GLY A 31 -10.00 10.87 6.47
CA GLY A 31 -9.53 11.87 5.52
C GLY A 31 -9.94 11.54 4.07
N LEU A 32 -9.73 10.30 3.63
CA LEU A 32 -10.15 9.85 2.31
C LEU A 32 -11.67 9.88 2.12
N LEU A 33 -12.43 9.48 3.13
CA LEU A 33 -13.89 9.51 3.09
C LEU A 33 -14.42 10.94 2.99
N LEU A 34 -13.86 11.87 3.78
CA LEU A 34 -14.21 13.29 3.69
C LEU A 34 -13.91 13.85 2.30
N CYS A 35 -12.72 13.58 1.76
CA CYS A 35 -12.37 13.99 0.40
C CYS A 35 -13.33 13.40 -0.66
N ALA A 36 -13.67 12.11 -0.54
CA ALA A 36 -14.58 11.46 -1.47
C ALA A 36 -16.00 12.06 -1.40
N VAL A 37 -16.53 12.28 -0.20
CA VAL A 37 -17.86 12.88 0.01
C VAL A 37 -17.89 14.31 -0.51
N LEU A 38 -16.89 15.13 -0.20
CA LEU A 38 -16.80 16.50 -0.71
C LEU A 38 -16.72 16.53 -2.24
N ALA A 39 -15.97 15.59 -2.84
CA ALA A 39 -15.88 15.48 -4.29
C ALA A 39 -17.20 15.06 -4.93
N VAL A 40 -17.92 14.09 -4.35
CA VAL A 40 -19.26 13.69 -4.81
C VAL A 40 -20.26 14.85 -4.70
N CYS A 41 -20.27 15.54 -3.57
CA CYS A 41 -21.12 16.73 -3.39
C CYS A 41 -20.81 17.80 -4.43
N GLY A 42 -19.52 18.04 -4.71
CA GLY A 42 -19.06 18.95 -5.77
C GLY A 42 -19.54 18.50 -7.16
N CYS A 43 -19.43 17.21 -7.48
CA CYS A 43 -19.93 16.63 -8.73
C CYS A 43 -21.43 16.87 -8.88
N VAL A 44 -22.24 16.50 -7.88
CA VAL A 44 -23.71 16.65 -7.92
C VAL A 44 -24.11 18.10 -8.08
N TRP A 45 -23.45 19.01 -7.37
CA TRP A 45 -23.72 20.45 -7.46
C TRP A 45 -23.35 21.04 -8.82
N LEU A 46 -22.20 20.65 -9.39
CA LEU A 46 -21.79 21.07 -10.73
C LEU A 46 -22.73 20.52 -11.80
N TRP A 47 -23.09 19.24 -11.69
CA TRP A 47 -23.96 18.56 -12.65
C TRP A 47 -25.35 19.20 -12.74
N GLY A 48 -25.88 19.68 -11.60
CA GLY A 48 -27.17 20.37 -11.56
C GLY A 48 -27.16 21.81 -12.08
N LYS A 49 -25.99 22.41 -12.30
CA LYS A 49 -25.86 23.84 -12.67
C LYS A 49 -25.54 24.10 -14.13
N TYR A 50 -25.10 23.09 -14.88
CA TYR A 50 -24.59 23.29 -16.23
C TYR A 50 -25.12 22.23 -17.20
N ASP A 51 -25.36 22.62 -18.45
CA ASP A 51 -25.77 21.70 -19.51
C ASP A 51 -24.57 20.94 -20.11
N HIS A 52 -24.62 19.62 -19.97
CA HIS A 52 -23.58 18.67 -20.41
C HIS A 52 -23.83 18.13 -21.82
N HIS A 53 -24.02 19.02 -22.80
CA HIS A 53 -24.08 18.62 -24.20
C HIS A 53 -22.70 18.28 -24.76
N PHE A 54 -22.66 17.25 -25.60
CA PHE A 54 -21.46 16.82 -26.32
C PHE A 54 -20.96 17.93 -27.26
N THR A 55 -19.70 18.34 -27.07
CA THR A 55 -19.01 19.34 -27.90
C THR A 55 -17.71 18.78 -28.45
N LEU A 56 -17.29 19.26 -29.62
CA LEU A 56 -16.00 18.89 -30.25
C LEU A 56 -14.76 19.35 -29.46
N TYR A 57 -14.95 20.21 -28.46
CA TYR A 57 -13.94 20.65 -27.51
C TYR A 57 -14.33 20.23 -26.09
N LEU A 58 -13.36 20.06 -25.19
CA LEU A 58 -13.62 19.70 -23.80
C LEU A 58 -14.05 20.95 -23.02
N LYS A 59 -15.21 20.93 -22.36
CA LYS A 59 -15.59 22.02 -21.46
C LYS A 59 -14.81 21.89 -20.15
N TRP A 60 -14.39 23.02 -19.57
CA TRP A 60 -13.67 23.01 -18.29
C TRP A 60 -14.54 22.44 -17.16
N GLN A 61 -15.88 22.58 -17.24
CA GLN A 61 -16.82 21.98 -16.30
C GLN A 61 -16.77 20.45 -16.35
N ASP A 62 -16.76 19.87 -17.55
CA ASP A 62 -16.68 18.41 -17.74
C ASP A 62 -15.33 17.87 -17.27
N ALA A 63 -14.25 18.63 -17.51
CA ALA A 63 -12.92 18.34 -16.98
C ALA A 63 -12.90 18.35 -15.44
N LEU A 64 -13.55 19.34 -14.81
CA LEU A 64 -13.65 19.45 -13.36
C LEU A 64 -14.48 18.32 -12.76
N ILE A 65 -15.59 17.94 -13.39
CA ILE A 65 -16.40 16.78 -12.98
C ILE A 65 -15.59 15.48 -13.10
N GLY A 66 -14.81 15.33 -14.18
CA GLY A 66 -13.89 14.20 -14.34
C GLY A 66 -12.86 14.11 -13.21
N LEU A 67 -12.28 15.24 -12.80
CA LEU A 67 -11.33 15.30 -11.69
C LEU A 67 -11.98 14.96 -10.35
N LEU A 68 -13.15 15.53 -10.06
CA LEU A 68 -13.89 15.23 -8.84
C LEU A 68 -14.34 13.76 -8.81
N GLY A 69 -14.75 13.21 -9.95
CA GLY A 69 -15.01 11.78 -10.15
C GLY A 69 -13.79 10.93 -9.81
N ALA A 70 -12.61 11.27 -10.35
CA ALA A 70 -11.36 10.58 -10.04
C ALA A 70 -11.00 10.65 -8.55
N ILE A 71 -11.10 11.83 -7.92
CA ILE A 71 -10.86 12.01 -6.49
C ILE A 71 -11.81 11.13 -5.66
N SER A 72 -13.10 11.11 -6.01
CA SER A 72 -14.08 10.28 -5.31
C SER A 72 -13.77 8.79 -5.46
N PHE A 73 -13.42 8.33 -6.67
CA PHE A 73 -13.08 6.94 -6.94
C PHE A 73 -11.83 6.50 -6.17
N ILE A 74 -10.76 7.32 -6.20
CA ILE A 74 -9.52 7.07 -5.45
C ILE A 74 -9.79 7.07 -3.94
N GLY A 75 -10.60 8.02 -3.45
CA GLY A 75 -10.97 8.12 -2.04
C GLY A 75 -11.73 6.88 -1.56
N PHE A 76 -12.78 6.46 -2.26
CA PHE A 76 -13.53 5.24 -1.92
C PHE A 76 -12.68 3.97 -2.06
N GLY A 77 -11.90 3.85 -3.14
CA GLY A 77 -10.97 2.74 -3.33
C GLY A 77 -9.96 2.65 -2.18
N GLY A 78 -9.37 3.77 -1.80
CA GLY A 78 -8.45 3.86 -0.66
C GLY A 78 -9.10 3.50 0.67
N CYS A 79 -10.35 3.91 0.91
CA CYS A 79 -11.12 3.48 2.09
C CYS A 79 -11.28 1.96 2.16
N ILE A 80 -11.56 1.30 1.02
CA ILE A 80 -11.66 -0.18 0.95
C ILE A 80 -10.33 -0.84 1.31
N LEU A 81 -9.21 -0.32 0.78
CA LEU A 81 -7.87 -0.83 1.11
C LEU A 81 -7.54 -0.72 2.59
N ILE A 82 -7.81 0.46 3.17
CA ILE A 82 -7.54 0.70 4.58
C ILE A 82 -8.45 -0.16 5.45
N ALA A 83 -9.73 -0.33 5.09
CA ALA A 83 -10.63 -1.22 5.81
C ALA A 83 -10.14 -2.68 5.78
N ARG A 84 -9.62 -3.16 4.64
CA ARG A 84 -8.98 -4.47 4.52
C ARG A 84 -7.73 -4.57 5.40
N PHE A 85 -6.91 -3.52 5.43
CA PHE A 85 -5.74 -3.46 6.30
C PHE A 85 -6.10 -3.46 7.79
N LEU A 86 -7.12 -2.70 8.20
CA LEU A 86 -7.64 -2.72 9.56
C LEU A 86 -8.16 -4.12 9.94
N PHE A 87 -8.83 -4.81 9.02
CA PHE A 87 -9.28 -6.18 9.24
C PHE A 87 -8.10 -7.16 9.42
N ALA A 88 -7.06 -7.05 8.58
CA ALA A 88 -5.83 -7.83 8.73
C ALA A 88 -5.14 -7.55 10.07
N LEU A 89 -5.03 -6.27 10.45
CA LEU A 89 -4.43 -5.83 11.71
C LEU A 89 -5.21 -6.36 12.92
N HIS A 90 -6.55 -6.34 12.86
CA HIS A 90 -7.40 -6.91 13.89
C HIS A 90 -7.22 -8.43 14.03
N ASN A 91 -7.11 -9.15 12.91
CA ASN A 91 -6.83 -10.58 12.92
C ASN A 91 -5.45 -10.91 13.49
N GLY A 92 -4.45 -10.07 13.23
CA GLY A 92 -3.12 -10.19 13.85
C GLY A 92 -3.13 -9.99 15.36
N TYR A 93 -3.92 -9.04 15.84
CA TYR A 93 -4.10 -8.79 17.27
C TYR A 93 -4.90 -9.90 17.97
N ARG A 94 -5.97 -10.40 17.35
CA ARG A 94 -6.87 -11.41 17.95
C ARG A 94 -6.36 -12.84 17.85
N LYS A 95 -5.79 -13.23 16.70
CA LYS A 95 -5.37 -14.61 16.42
C LYS A 95 -3.88 -14.76 16.71
N SER A 96 -3.05 -14.26 15.81
CA SER A 96 -1.59 -14.23 15.91
C SER A 96 -1.00 -13.50 14.70
N VAL A 97 0.20 -12.96 14.88
CA VAL A 97 1.08 -12.45 13.81
C VAL A 97 2.03 -13.54 13.37
N PHE A 98 2.52 -14.31 14.34
CA PHE A 98 3.35 -15.50 14.13
C PHE A 98 2.74 -16.70 14.82
N THR A 99 2.73 -17.81 14.10
CA THR A 99 2.46 -19.12 14.68
C THR A 99 3.63 -20.03 14.31
N LEU A 100 4.32 -20.54 15.32
CA LEU A 100 5.46 -21.44 15.16
C LEU A 100 5.03 -22.83 15.64
N TYR A 101 5.02 -23.80 14.73
CA TYR A 101 4.60 -25.19 14.99
C TYR A 101 5.61 -26.16 14.37
N GLU A 102 6.34 -26.93 15.18
CA GLU A 102 7.34 -27.92 14.72
C GLU A 102 8.34 -27.37 13.66
N HIS A 103 8.14 -27.69 12.38
CA HIS A 103 8.95 -27.21 11.26
C HIS A 103 8.21 -26.22 10.36
N THR A 104 7.09 -25.67 10.83
CA THR A 104 6.26 -24.72 10.09
C THR A 104 6.20 -23.38 10.78
N LEU A 105 6.37 -22.33 9.98
CA LEU A 105 6.27 -20.94 10.39
C LEU A 105 5.13 -20.31 9.59
N GLU A 106 4.02 -20.00 10.28
CA GLU A 106 2.98 -19.14 9.72
C GLU A 106 3.28 -17.69 10.13
N ALA A 107 3.40 -16.84 9.12
CA ALA A 107 3.65 -15.42 9.31
C ALA A 107 2.59 -14.58 8.57
N ARG A 108 2.21 -13.46 9.18
CA ARG A 108 1.37 -12.44 8.54
C ARG A 108 2.13 -11.13 8.46
N ASP A 109 2.24 -10.60 7.25
CA ASP A 109 2.77 -9.27 7.08
C ASP A 109 1.72 -8.23 7.51
N LEU A 110 1.98 -7.60 8.65
CA LEU A 110 1.18 -6.51 9.23
C LEU A 110 2.02 -5.24 9.37
N SER A 111 3.08 -5.13 8.55
CA SER A 111 4.00 -4.01 8.57
C SER A 111 3.28 -2.69 8.35
N PRO A 112 3.64 -1.62 9.10
CA PRO A 112 3.16 -0.27 8.83
C PRO A 112 3.63 0.23 7.45
N GLN A 113 4.61 -0.42 6.83
CA GLN A 113 5.01 -0.15 5.44
C GLN A 113 3.89 -0.45 4.45
N ASN A 114 2.98 -1.38 4.75
CA ASN A 114 1.81 -1.63 3.89
C ASN A 114 0.88 -0.42 3.82
N LEU A 115 0.76 0.35 4.91
CA LEU A 115 0.01 1.61 4.91
C LEU A 115 0.71 2.68 4.06
N LEU A 116 2.05 2.73 4.10
CA LEU A 116 2.84 3.61 3.25
C LEU A 116 2.68 3.24 1.76
N SER A 117 2.68 1.95 1.43
CA SER A 117 2.44 1.45 0.08
C SER A 117 1.05 1.82 -0.43
N ILE A 118 0.01 1.71 0.42
CA ILE A 118 -1.34 2.19 0.09
C ILE A 118 -1.32 3.69 -0.19
N PHE A 119 -0.68 4.49 0.67
CA PHE A 119 -0.58 5.94 0.48
C PHE A 119 0.10 6.31 -0.85
N TRP A 120 1.25 5.71 -1.17
CA TRP A 120 1.95 5.98 -2.44
C TRP A 120 1.17 5.52 -3.66
N SER A 121 0.45 4.39 -3.57
CA SER A 121 -0.42 3.92 -4.64
C SER A 121 -1.56 4.91 -4.92
N LEU A 122 -2.22 5.41 -3.87
CA LEU A 122 -3.28 6.42 -4.01
C LEU A 122 -2.74 7.74 -4.56
N ASN A 123 -1.58 8.17 -4.08
CA ASN A 123 -0.92 9.40 -4.57
C ASN A 123 -0.52 9.28 -6.05
N ALA A 124 0.03 8.13 -6.46
CA ALA A 124 0.35 7.88 -7.86
C ALA A 124 -0.90 7.89 -8.75
N ALA A 125 -2.01 7.26 -8.30
CA ALA A 125 -3.27 7.28 -9.02
C ALA A 125 -3.83 8.71 -9.18
N PHE A 126 -3.71 9.54 -8.14
CA PHE A 126 -4.10 10.93 -8.18
C PHE A 126 -3.29 11.71 -9.21
N TRP A 127 -1.96 11.63 -9.17
CA TRP A 127 -1.10 12.35 -10.12
C TRP A 127 -1.26 11.85 -11.56
N CYS A 128 -1.49 10.55 -11.78
CA CYS A 128 -1.84 10.04 -13.11
C CYS A 128 -3.17 10.61 -13.62
N SER A 129 -4.16 10.76 -12.74
CA SER A 129 -5.45 11.36 -13.09
C SER A 129 -5.30 12.85 -13.45
N VAL A 130 -4.48 13.59 -12.68
CA VAL A 130 -4.14 14.99 -12.96
C VAL A 130 -3.38 15.12 -14.29
N ALA A 131 -2.39 14.26 -14.53
CA ALA A 131 -1.63 14.26 -15.78
C ALA A 131 -2.53 13.96 -16.99
N ALA A 132 -3.45 13.00 -16.86
CA ALA A 132 -4.43 12.71 -17.90
C ALA A 132 -5.32 13.92 -18.20
N LEU A 133 -5.74 14.67 -17.18
CA LEU A 133 -6.54 15.88 -17.35
C LEU A 133 -5.75 17.03 -17.99
N ILE A 134 -4.50 17.24 -17.57
CA ILE A 134 -3.61 18.26 -18.14
C ILE A 134 -3.36 17.96 -19.63
N GLY A 135 -3.18 16.68 -19.99
CA GLY A 135 -3.06 16.27 -21.39
C GLY A 135 -4.29 16.60 -22.24
N LEU A 136 -5.48 16.71 -21.63
CA LEU A 136 -6.72 17.10 -22.32
C LEU A 136 -6.97 18.61 -22.31
N LEU A 137 -6.20 19.39 -21.56
CA LEU A 137 -6.36 20.84 -21.41
C LEU A 137 -6.23 21.61 -22.75
N PRO A 138 -5.34 21.23 -23.69
CA PRO A 138 -5.32 21.83 -25.04
C PRO A 138 -6.64 21.67 -25.80
N ALA A 139 -7.41 20.60 -25.56
CA ALA A 139 -8.72 20.42 -26.16
C ALA A 139 -9.77 21.38 -25.59
N VAL A 140 -9.56 21.93 -24.38
CA VAL A 140 -10.35 23.02 -23.82
C VAL A 140 -10.03 24.33 -24.54
N LEU A 141 -8.75 24.56 -24.86
CA LEU A 141 -8.28 25.78 -25.52
C LEU A 141 -8.82 25.91 -26.95
N ILE A 142 -9.07 24.81 -27.67
CA ILE A 142 -9.72 24.84 -29.00
C ILE A 142 -11.06 25.59 -28.97
N GLY A 143 -11.87 25.37 -27.92
CA GLY A 143 -13.15 26.10 -27.77
C GLY A 143 -12.98 27.61 -27.55
N TRP A 144 -11.82 28.04 -27.08
CA TRP A 144 -11.47 29.45 -26.91
C TRP A 144 -10.87 30.06 -28.18
N THR A 145 -10.02 29.31 -28.90
CA THR A 145 -9.41 29.83 -30.14
C THR A 145 -10.48 30.11 -31.19
N LEU A 146 -11.55 29.31 -31.26
CA LEU A 146 -12.69 29.52 -32.15
C LEU A 146 -13.47 30.84 -31.92
N LYS A 147 -13.25 31.53 -30.79
CA LYS A 147 -13.88 32.82 -30.47
C LYS A 147 -13.03 34.03 -30.87
N LEU A 148 -11.85 33.82 -31.44
CA LEU A 148 -10.95 34.90 -31.84
C LEU A 148 -11.47 35.60 -33.11
N SER A 149 -11.57 36.93 -33.07
CA SER A 149 -12.07 37.75 -34.18
C SER A 149 -11.07 37.94 -35.31
N ASP A 150 -9.77 37.82 -35.03
CA ASP A 150 -8.69 37.95 -36.02
C ASP A 150 -8.44 36.61 -36.72
N PRO A 151 -8.60 36.51 -38.06
CA PRO A 151 -8.45 35.26 -38.80
C PRO A 151 -7.01 34.70 -38.78
N MET A 152 -5.98 35.55 -38.74
CA MET A 152 -4.59 35.07 -38.69
C MET A 152 -4.28 34.48 -37.32
N LEU A 153 -4.75 35.15 -36.26
CA LEU A 153 -4.57 34.71 -34.88
C LEU A 153 -5.38 33.44 -34.59
N LEU A 154 -6.57 33.32 -35.17
CA LEU A 154 -7.40 32.11 -35.15
C LEU A 154 -6.65 30.91 -35.73
N VAL A 155 -6.06 31.03 -36.93
CA VAL A 155 -5.37 29.90 -37.59
C VAL A 155 -4.14 29.47 -36.80
N LEU A 156 -3.30 30.42 -36.37
CA LEU A 156 -2.09 30.11 -35.61
C LEU A 156 -2.41 29.51 -34.24
N ALA A 157 -3.37 30.09 -33.50
CA ALA A 157 -3.75 29.59 -32.18
C ALA A 157 -4.45 28.23 -32.26
N THR A 158 -5.30 28.01 -33.27
CA THR A 158 -5.98 26.73 -33.48
C THR A 158 -4.98 25.65 -33.93
N GLY A 159 -4.06 25.97 -34.84
CA GLY A 159 -3.00 25.04 -35.23
C GLY A 159 -2.08 24.64 -34.06
N GLY A 160 -1.66 25.61 -33.25
CA GLY A 160 -0.85 25.36 -32.05
C GLY A 160 -1.58 24.52 -31.00
N THR A 161 -2.87 24.79 -30.76
CA THR A 161 -3.68 24.02 -29.81
C THR A 161 -3.96 22.60 -30.31
N ILE A 162 -4.10 22.38 -31.61
CA ILE A 162 -4.19 21.02 -32.20
C ILE A 162 -2.89 20.25 -31.96
N LEU A 163 -1.72 20.85 -32.24
CA LEU A 163 -0.43 20.20 -32.01
C LEU A 163 -0.24 19.84 -30.52
N LEU A 164 -0.58 20.77 -29.61
CA LEU A 164 -0.57 20.53 -28.16
C LEU A 164 -1.58 19.45 -27.76
N SER A 165 -2.74 19.36 -28.41
CA SER A 165 -3.75 18.33 -28.14
C SER A 165 -3.26 16.94 -28.52
N ILE A 166 -2.53 16.79 -29.63
CA ILE A 166 -1.93 15.51 -30.01
C ILE A 166 -0.91 15.06 -28.97
N ALA A 167 0.00 15.96 -28.58
CA ALA A 167 1.00 15.68 -27.55
C ALA A 167 0.36 15.35 -26.19
N GLY A 168 -0.64 16.13 -25.80
CA GLY A 168 -1.40 15.93 -24.57
C GLY A 168 -2.17 14.60 -24.56
N LEU A 169 -2.77 14.21 -25.69
CA LEU A 169 -3.48 12.94 -25.83
C LEU A 169 -2.54 11.73 -25.62
N VAL A 170 -1.29 11.80 -26.09
CA VAL A 170 -0.27 10.77 -25.79
C VAL A 170 -0.02 10.66 -24.28
N VAL A 171 0.15 11.78 -23.59
CA VAL A 171 0.33 11.81 -22.12
C VAL A 171 -0.89 11.23 -21.40
N SER A 172 -2.10 11.57 -21.85
CA SER A 172 -3.33 11.03 -21.29
C SER A 172 -3.45 9.52 -21.49
N ILE A 173 -3.13 8.99 -22.68
CA ILE A 173 -3.12 7.55 -22.93
C ILE A 173 -2.15 6.84 -21.99
N VAL A 174 -0.90 7.32 -21.89
CA VAL A 174 0.12 6.71 -21.03
C VAL A 174 -0.33 6.71 -19.57
N SER A 175 -0.91 7.81 -19.11
CA SER A 175 -1.43 7.94 -17.75
C SER A 175 -2.59 6.98 -17.47
N VAL A 176 -3.51 6.81 -18.43
CA VAL A 176 -4.60 5.83 -18.33
C VAL A 176 -4.07 4.39 -18.27
N VAL A 177 -3.04 4.06 -19.07
CA VAL A 177 -2.38 2.75 -19.01
C VAL A 177 -1.79 2.49 -17.62
N PHE A 178 -1.12 3.48 -17.02
CA PHE A 178 -0.61 3.35 -15.65
C PHE A 178 -1.71 3.18 -14.61
N ILE A 179 -2.85 3.85 -14.77
CA ILE A 179 -4.01 3.65 -13.90
C ILE A 179 -4.52 2.20 -14.01
N VAL A 180 -4.65 1.65 -15.22
CA VAL A 180 -5.10 0.26 -15.43
C VAL A 180 -4.13 -0.73 -14.79
N ILE A 181 -2.82 -0.59 -15.04
CA ILE A 181 -1.78 -1.42 -14.41
C ILE A 181 -1.85 -1.31 -12.89
N GLY A 182 -2.03 -0.09 -12.38
CA GLY A 182 -2.19 0.19 -10.95
C GLY A 182 -3.39 -0.53 -10.34
N VAL A 183 -4.55 -0.53 -11.00
CA VAL A 183 -5.76 -1.22 -10.54
C VAL A 183 -5.53 -2.74 -10.48
N VAL A 184 -4.90 -3.33 -11.50
CA VAL A 184 -4.58 -4.77 -11.49
C VAL A 184 -3.60 -5.11 -10.36
N GLY A 185 -2.56 -4.31 -10.19
CA GLY A 185 -1.61 -4.45 -9.08
C GLY A 185 -2.30 -4.34 -7.72
N LEU A 186 -3.25 -3.42 -7.59
CA LEU A 186 -4.01 -3.20 -6.37
C LEU A 186 -4.90 -4.40 -6.01
N VAL A 187 -5.56 -5.02 -6.98
CA VAL A 187 -6.34 -6.25 -6.75
C VAL A 187 -5.44 -7.37 -6.22
N SER A 188 -4.28 -7.58 -6.86
CA SER A 188 -3.29 -8.57 -6.40
C SER A 188 -2.79 -8.26 -4.98
N PHE A 189 -2.52 -6.98 -4.69
CA PHE A 189 -2.10 -6.52 -3.37
C PHE A 189 -3.19 -6.79 -2.31
N THR A 190 -4.46 -6.50 -2.58
CA THR A 190 -5.56 -6.76 -1.63
C THR A 190 -5.76 -8.23 -1.29
N GLN A 191 -5.45 -9.14 -2.22
CA GLN A 191 -5.53 -10.58 -1.97
C GLN A 191 -4.41 -11.06 -1.05
N LYS A 192 -3.24 -10.41 -1.13
CA LYS A 192 -2.05 -10.76 -0.37
C LYS A 192 -1.99 -10.09 1.00
N LEU A 193 -2.64 -8.93 1.13
CA LEU A 193 -2.59 -8.13 2.34
C LEU A 193 -3.23 -8.86 3.53
N GLY A 194 -2.42 -9.17 4.54
CA GLY A 194 -2.84 -9.89 5.73
C GLY A 194 -3.07 -11.40 5.53
N ALA A 195 -2.70 -11.96 4.38
CA ALA A 195 -2.74 -13.39 4.16
C ALA A 195 -1.73 -14.10 5.06
N ALA A 196 -2.13 -15.26 5.60
CA ALA A 196 -1.23 -16.15 6.31
C ALA A 196 -0.32 -16.85 5.30
N LEU A 197 0.99 -16.64 5.43
CA LEU A 197 1.99 -17.30 4.61
C LEU A 197 2.62 -18.41 5.44
N HIS A 198 2.52 -19.64 4.92
CA HIS A 198 3.07 -20.83 5.55
C HIS A 198 4.45 -21.14 4.94
N TYR A 199 5.46 -21.22 5.79
CA TYR A 199 6.84 -21.57 5.44
C TYR A 199 7.22 -22.88 6.14
N GLU A 200 7.88 -23.77 5.40
CA GLU A 200 8.54 -24.93 5.99
C GLU A 200 9.98 -24.54 6.29
N LEU A 201 10.40 -24.74 7.54
CA LEU A 201 11.75 -24.52 8.03
C LEU A 201 12.61 -25.74 7.66
N ASP A 202 12.99 -25.80 6.39
CA ASP A 202 13.87 -26.82 5.80
C ASP A 202 15.10 -26.15 5.15
N ASN A 203 16.04 -26.91 4.60
CA ASN A 203 17.29 -26.47 3.97
C ASN A 203 17.13 -25.52 2.76
N ARG A 204 15.88 -25.19 2.41
CA ARG A 204 15.51 -24.24 1.35
C ARG A 204 15.06 -22.88 1.90
N ALA A 205 14.77 -22.78 3.20
CA ALA A 205 14.35 -21.54 3.84
C ALA A 205 15.57 -20.77 4.34
N ALA A 206 15.73 -19.52 3.90
CA ALA A 206 16.69 -18.58 4.48
C ALA A 206 15.94 -17.55 5.31
N LEU A 207 16.25 -17.47 6.61
CA LEU A 207 15.78 -16.40 7.50
C LEU A 207 16.88 -15.36 7.64
N ARG A 208 16.59 -14.06 7.63
CA ARG A 208 17.59 -13.02 7.90
C ARG A 208 17.01 -12.04 8.91
N ILE A 209 17.80 -11.63 9.89
CA ILE A 209 17.38 -10.64 10.89
C ILE A 209 18.27 -9.41 10.77
N ASP A 210 17.70 -8.31 10.30
CA ASP A 210 18.43 -7.03 10.16
C ASP A 210 17.77 -5.95 11.00
N ARG A 211 18.47 -5.45 12.03
CA ARG A 211 18.07 -4.30 12.87
C ARG A 211 16.65 -4.35 13.44
N SER A 212 16.07 -5.55 13.62
CA SER A 212 14.68 -5.91 14.00
C SER A 212 13.64 -6.16 12.89
N VAL A 213 14.06 -6.41 11.65
CA VAL A 213 13.21 -7.00 10.60
C VAL A 213 13.61 -8.45 10.37
N LEU A 214 12.65 -9.37 10.51
CA LEU A 214 12.79 -10.78 10.14
C LEU A 214 12.34 -10.96 8.69
N THR A 215 13.28 -11.27 7.81
CA THR A 215 13.06 -11.59 6.41
C THR A 215 13.06 -13.10 6.23
N ILE A 216 12.02 -13.62 5.56
CA ILE A 216 11.87 -15.04 5.24
C ILE A 216 11.94 -15.20 3.72
N ILE A 217 12.94 -15.92 3.24
CA ILE A 217 13.15 -16.23 1.83
C ILE A 217 12.96 -17.74 1.64
N TYR A 218 12.05 -18.12 0.77
CA TYR A 218 11.80 -19.52 0.42
C TYR A 218 11.59 -19.66 -1.09
N PRO A 219 12.26 -20.60 -1.79
CA PRO A 219 12.20 -20.70 -3.24
C PRO A 219 10.77 -20.98 -3.72
N GLY A 220 10.32 -20.20 -4.70
CA GLY A 220 8.97 -20.30 -5.26
C GLY A 220 7.85 -19.69 -4.40
N LYS A 221 8.17 -19.10 -3.25
CA LYS A 221 7.24 -18.30 -2.43
C LYS A 221 7.66 -16.84 -2.41
N GLN A 222 6.72 -15.96 -2.08
CA GLN A 222 7.05 -14.54 -1.91
C GLN A 222 7.91 -14.34 -0.65
N GLU A 223 8.89 -13.45 -0.79
CA GLU A 223 9.68 -12.95 0.33
C GLU A 223 8.75 -12.20 1.31
N THR A 224 8.87 -12.52 2.60
CA THR A 224 8.09 -11.88 3.66
C THR A 224 9.03 -11.17 4.62
N MET A 225 8.81 -9.87 4.78
CA MET A 225 9.57 -9.02 5.69
C MET A 225 8.66 -8.62 6.86
N ILE A 226 9.10 -8.89 8.09
CA ILE A 226 8.26 -8.72 9.27
C ILE A 226 9.02 -7.88 10.28
N ASP A 227 8.44 -6.73 10.63
CA ASP A 227 9.00 -5.87 11.66
C ASP A 227 8.73 -6.49 13.04
N LEU A 228 9.79 -6.95 13.72
CA LEU A 228 9.73 -7.56 15.05
C LEU A 228 9.32 -6.55 16.12
N ARG A 229 9.43 -5.24 15.86
CA ARG A 229 8.94 -4.18 16.76
C ARG A 229 7.42 -4.15 16.91
N LEU A 230 6.72 -4.93 16.09
CA LEU A 230 5.29 -5.13 16.17
C LEU A 230 4.88 -6.06 17.31
N LEU A 231 5.81 -6.89 17.82
CA LEU A 231 5.61 -7.76 18.97
C LEU A 231 5.90 -7.01 20.26
N ASP A 232 5.34 -7.49 21.38
CA ASP A 232 5.77 -7.01 22.70
C ASP A 232 7.23 -7.46 22.96
N PRO A 233 8.04 -6.70 23.73
CA PRO A 233 9.47 -6.98 23.89
C PRO A 233 9.77 -8.38 24.45
N GLU A 234 8.93 -8.87 25.35
CA GLU A 234 9.03 -10.22 25.93
C GLU A 234 8.75 -11.30 24.87
N ASP A 235 7.69 -11.11 24.08
CA ASP A 235 7.33 -11.99 22.96
C ASP A 235 8.41 -11.99 21.87
N GLN A 236 9.04 -10.84 21.64
CA GLN A 236 10.17 -10.71 20.72
C GLN A 236 11.38 -11.52 21.22
N CYS A 237 11.76 -11.38 22.49
CA CYS A 237 12.85 -12.17 23.07
C CYS A 237 12.56 -13.67 23.04
N LEU A 238 11.33 -14.07 23.36
CA LEU A 238 10.92 -15.48 23.34
C LEU A 238 10.95 -16.06 21.92
N LEU A 239 10.44 -15.32 20.92
CA LEU A 239 10.48 -15.73 19.52
C LEU A 239 11.93 -15.92 19.04
N LEU A 240 12.81 -14.97 19.34
CA LEU A 240 14.23 -15.03 18.97
C LEU A 240 14.95 -16.20 19.66
N ALA A 241 14.67 -16.43 20.94
CA ALA A 241 15.22 -17.57 21.69
C ALA A 241 14.77 -18.92 21.09
N LEU A 242 13.48 -19.06 20.75
CA LEU A 242 12.94 -20.29 20.13
C LEU A 242 13.49 -20.51 18.72
N LEU A 243 13.67 -19.44 17.93
CA LEU A 243 14.31 -19.53 16.61
C LEU A 243 15.78 -19.98 16.75
N ARG A 244 16.50 -19.46 17.73
CA ARG A 244 17.89 -19.87 18.04
C ARG A 244 17.98 -21.34 18.44
N GLU A 245 17.13 -21.79 19.35
CA GLU A 245 17.09 -23.18 19.83
C GLU A 245 16.83 -24.14 18.67
N ARG A 246 15.84 -23.83 17.83
CA ARG A 246 15.52 -24.65 16.64
C ARG A 246 16.64 -24.64 15.61
N TRP A 247 17.29 -23.50 15.39
CA TRP A 247 18.46 -23.41 14.52
C TRP A 247 19.63 -24.27 15.02
N GLN A 248 19.93 -24.23 16.33
CA GLN A 248 20.97 -25.05 16.94
C GLN A 248 20.64 -26.55 16.83
N SER A 249 19.38 -26.93 17.02
CA SER A 249 18.92 -28.32 16.88
C SER A 249 19.01 -28.83 15.44
N ALA A 250 18.82 -27.97 14.44
CA ALA A 250 18.88 -28.29 13.01
C ALA A 250 20.32 -28.29 12.42
N ARG A 251 21.35 -28.40 13.27
CA ARG A 251 22.77 -28.48 12.88
C ARG A 251 23.27 -27.35 11.94
N LYS A 252 22.64 -26.18 11.98
CA LYS A 252 22.95 -25.03 11.11
C LYS A 252 22.78 -25.28 9.61
N GLU A 253 22.10 -26.36 9.20
CA GLU A 253 22.06 -26.81 7.80
C GLU A 253 21.31 -25.85 6.87
N TRP A 254 20.34 -25.10 7.40
CA TRP A 254 19.48 -24.22 6.60
C TRP A 254 19.92 -22.75 6.60
N ASN A 255 20.78 -22.29 7.53
CA ASN A 255 21.34 -20.94 7.48
C ASN A 255 22.57 -20.72 8.40
N PRO A 256 23.82 -20.71 7.89
CA PRO A 256 25.02 -20.65 8.73
C PRO A 256 25.24 -19.31 9.45
N ASP A 257 24.77 -18.19 8.87
CA ASP A 257 25.06 -16.83 9.35
C ASP A 257 24.01 -16.32 10.37
N LEU A 258 22.88 -17.00 10.49
CA LEU A 258 21.73 -16.59 11.30
C LEU A 258 22.04 -16.53 12.82
N GLY A 259 23.03 -17.30 13.29
CA GLY A 259 23.36 -17.37 14.72
C GLY A 259 23.81 -16.03 15.31
N GLU A 260 24.70 -15.33 14.61
CA GLU A 260 25.22 -14.02 15.05
C GLU A 260 24.14 -12.93 14.95
N GLU A 261 23.29 -13.00 13.92
CA GLU A 261 22.16 -12.07 13.72
C GLU A 261 21.09 -12.20 14.82
N ILE A 262 20.75 -13.43 15.23
CA ILE A 262 19.82 -13.66 16.34
C ILE A 262 20.40 -13.16 17.66
N GLU A 263 21.69 -13.39 17.93
CA GLU A 263 22.34 -12.91 19.15
C GLU A 263 22.35 -11.38 19.27
N GLN A 264 22.63 -10.68 18.16
CA GLN A 264 22.56 -9.22 18.12
C GLN A 264 21.14 -8.73 18.34
N ALA A 265 20.15 -9.33 17.67
CA ALA A 265 18.75 -8.97 17.83
C ALA A 265 18.21 -9.25 19.25
N LEU A 266 18.68 -10.32 19.89
CA LEU A 266 18.32 -10.67 21.26
C LEU A 266 18.88 -9.65 22.26
N HIS A 267 20.16 -9.28 22.12
CA HIS A 267 20.76 -8.23 22.97
C HIS A 267 20.10 -6.87 22.80
N GLU A 268 19.68 -6.50 21.59
CA GLU A 268 18.90 -5.28 21.35
C GLU A 268 17.51 -5.32 21.99
N ALA A 269 16.84 -6.48 21.95
CA ALA A 269 15.52 -6.67 22.54
C ALA A 269 15.59 -6.67 24.08
N GLU A 270 16.56 -7.36 24.68
CA GLU A 270 16.80 -7.35 26.13
C GLU A 270 17.09 -5.96 26.67
N ARG A 271 17.93 -5.17 25.98
CA ARG A 271 18.19 -3.76 26.35
C ARG A 271 16.94 -2.89 26.33
N LYS A 272 15.97 -3.19 25.46
CA LYS A 272 14.68 -2.46 25.39
C LYS A 272 13.66 -2.96 26.40
N ALA A 273 13.77 -4.21 26.86
CA ALA A 273 12.88 -4.82 27.82
C ALA A 273 13.20 -4.44 29.29
N ILE A 274 14.43 -4.01 29.58
CA ILE A 274 14.81 -3.49 30.91
C ILE A 274 14.26 -2.06 31.05
N PRO A 275 13.27 -1.80 31.92
CA PRO A 275 12.82 -0.45 32.19
C PRO A 275 13.91 0.30 32.97
N VAL A 276 14.25 1.51 32.51
CA VAL A 276 14.93 2.51 33.34
C VAL A 276 13.93 3.09 34.33
#